data_AF-X8DMM4-F1
#
_entry.id   AF-X8DMM4-F1
#
_cell.length_a   1.000
_cell.length_b   1.000
_cell.length_c   1.000
_cell.angle_alpha   90.00
_cell.angle_beta   90.00
_cell.angle_gamma   90.00
#
_symmetry.space_group_name_H-M   'P 1'
#
loop_
_entity.id
_entity.type
_entity.pdbx_description
1 polymer ?
#
loop_
_entity_poly.entity_id
_entity_poly.type
_entity_poly.pdbx_seq_one_letter_code
_entity_poly.pdbx_strand_id
1 'polypeptide(L)' 'MLGENLDTDRIKASYCDGVLRLHIPVAERAKPRKITVAHGDGHQGHDDKAAERDAVHA' A
#
# COMPACT_ATOMS: atom_id res chain seq x y z
N MET A 1 12.59 5.26 6.72
CA MET A 1 12.27 5.29 8.17
C MET A 1 11.94 3.87 8.59
N LEU A 2 12.42 3.42 9.76
CA LEU A 2 12.08 2.12 10.33
C LEU A 2 10.56 2.07 10.54
N GLY A 3 9.90 1.07 9.94
CA GLY A 3 8.44 1.05 9.79
C GLY A 3 7.72 1.07 11.14
N GLU A 4 6.53 1.69 11.16
CA GLU A 4 5.64 1.97 12.30
C GLU A 4 5.13 0.74 13.09
N ASN A 5 5.77 -0.40 12.86
CA ASN A 5 5.41 -1.74 13.28
C ASN A 5 6.48 -2.40 14.15
N LEU A 6 7.54 -1.68 14.51
CA LEU A 6 8.60 -2.14 15.39
C LEU A 6 8.40 -1.57 16.79
N ASP A 7 8.50 -2.41 17.81
CA ASP A 7 8.45 -2.00 19.22
C ASP A 7 9.86 -1.54 19.63
N THR A 8 10.08 -0.23 19.52
CA THR A 8 11.37 0.41 19.80
C THR A 8 11.66 0.55 21.30
N ASP A 9 10.65 0.38 22.16
CA ASP A 9 10.82 0.48 23.61
C ASP A 9 11.44 -0.80 24.19
N ARG A 10 11.34 -1.92 23.45
CA ARG A 10 11.87 -3.24 23.85
C ARG A 10 13.09 -3.69 23.04
N ILE A 11 13.87 -2.76 22.49
CA ILE A 11 15.09 -3.07 21.74
C ILE A 11 16.13 -3.72 22.65
N LYS A 12 16.77 -4.78 22.15
CA LYS A 12 17.94 -5.39 22.78
C LYS A 12 19.16 -5.25 21.88
N ALA A 13 20.31 -4.94 22.47
CA ALA A 13 21.58 -4.86 21.77
C ALA A 13 22.58 -5.84 22.39
N SER A 14 23.38 -6.48 21.54
CA SER A 14 24.50 -7.32 21.94
C SER A 14 25.71 -7.02 21.07
N TYR A 15 26.89 -6.94 21.68
CA TYR A 15 28.14 -6.69 20.99
C TYR A 15 29.10 -7.84 21.26
N CYS A 16 29.48 -8.57 20.21
CA CYS A 16 30.39 -9.70 20.28
C CYS A 16 31.32 -9.68 19.08
N ASP A 17 32.61 -9.97 19.29
CA ASP A 17 33.62 -10.12 18.23
C ASP A 17 33.65 -8.94 17.23
N GLY A 18 33.49 -7.72 17.72
CA GLY A 18 33.50 -6.52 16.88
C GLY A 18 32.16 -6.16 16.25
N VAL A 19 31.12 -6.98 16.41
CA VAL A 19 29.83 -6.83 15.72
C VAL A 19 28.71 -6.45 16.67
N LEU A 20 27.98 -5.38 16.32
CA LEU A 20 26.75 -4.97 17.00
C LEU A 20 25.54 -5.67 16.38
N ARG A 21 24.82 -6.44 17.21
CA ARG A 21 23.56 -7.08 16.86
C ARG A 21 22.42 -6.39 17.60
N LEU A 22 21.43 -5.90 16.85
CA LEU A 22 20.19 -5.33 17.39
C LEU A 22 19.03 -6.30 17.15
N HIS A 23 18.27 -6.57 18.22
CA HIS A 23 17.02 -7.32 18.15
C HIS A 23 15.87 -6.38 18.48
N ILE A 24 15.03 -6.10 17.48
CA ILE A 24 13.89 -5.19 17.59
C ILE A 24 12.62 -6.03 17.39
N PRO A 25 11.83 -6.26 18.45
CA PRO A 25 10.59 -7.01 18.32
C PRO A 25 9.58 -6.26 17.45
N VAL A 26 8.74 -7.03 16.76
CA VAL A 26 7.62 -6.51 15.99
C VAL A 26 6.48 -6.17 16.95
N ALA A 27 5.93 -4.97 16.86
CA ALA A 27 4.80 -4.53 17.67
C ALA A 27 3.56 -5.38 17.36
N GLU A 28 2.75 -5.74 18.35
CA GLU A 28 1.57 -6.63 18.16
C GLU A 28 0.55 -6.10 17.14
N ARG A 29 0.54 -4.79 16.88
CA ARG A 29 -0.28 -4.13 15.84
C ARG A 29 0.16 -4.44 14.40
N ALA A 30 1.35 -5.00 14.22
CA ALA A 30 1.97 -5.20 12.92
C ALA A 30 1.52 -6.46 12.16
N LYS A 31 0.59 -7.26 12.70
CA LYS A 31 0.03 -8.37 11.93
C LYS A 31 -0.65 -7.79 10.69
N PRO A 32 -0.16 -8.08 9.47
CA PRO A 32 -0.76 -7.54 8.25
C PRO A 32 -2.23 -7.97 8.21
N ARG A 33 -3.14 -7.00 8.11
CA ARG A 33 -4.56 -7.31 7.99
C ARG A 33 -4.80 -7.83 6.57
N LYS A 34 -5.51 -8.96 6.45
CA LYS A 34 -5.97 -9.45 5.16
C LYS A 34 -6.98 -8.44 4.58
N ILE A 35 -6.66 -7.85 3.44
CA ILE A 35 -7.56 -6.93 2.73
C ILE A 35 -8.31 -7.73 1.66
N THR A 36 -9.63 -7.72 1.71
CA THR A 36 -10.48 -8.28 0.64
C THR A 36 -10.62 -7.23 -0.45
N VAL A 37 -10.16 -7.53 -1.66
CA VAL A 37 -10.39 -6.69 -2.84
C VAL A 37 -11.67 -7.17 -3.52
N ALA A 38 -12.68 -6.31 -3.60
CA ALA A 38 -13.87 -6.57 -4.40
C ALA A 38 -13.54 -6.26 -5.87
N HIS A 39 -13.79 -7.20 -6.77
CA HIS A 39 -13.76 -6.93 -8.20
C HIS A 39 -15.05 -6.19 -8.55
N GLY A 40 -14.94 -4.91 -8.91
CA GLY A 40 -16.07 -4.18 -9.47
C GLY A 40 -16.17 -4.53 -10.95
N ASP A 41 -17.28 -5.14 -11.37
CA ASP A 41 -17.66 -5.33 -12.77
C ASP A 41 -18.08 -3.99 -13.42
N GLY A 42 -17.22 -2.98 -13.28
CA GLY A 42 -17.42 -1.63 -13.78
C GLY A 42 -16.51 -1.36 -14.96
N HIS A 43 -16.72 -2.07 -16.07
CA HIS A 43 -16.24 -1.59 -17.37
C HIS A 43 -17.11 -0.39 -17.77
N GLN A 44 -16.86 0.77 -17.17
CA GLN A 44 -17.28 2.04 -17.77
C GLN A 44 -16.35 2.30 -18.95
N GLY A 45 -16.71 1.69 -20.08
CA GLY A 45 -16.25 2.14 -21.38
C GLY A 45 -16.61 3.61 -21.52
N HIS A 46 -15.59 4.46 -21.59
CA HIS A 46 -15.73 5.86 -21.96
C HIS A 46 -15.97 5.87 -23.48
N ASP A 47 -17.18 5.50 -23.88
CA ASP A 47 -17.64 5.68 -25.26
C ASP A 47 -18.02 7.15 -25.43
N ASP A 48 -17.02 7.97 -25.74
CA ASP A 48 -17.19 9.34 -26.24
C ASP A 48 -17.84 9.28 -27.64
N LYS A 49 -19.17 9.02 -27.68
CA LYS A 49 -20.00 9.20 -28.88
C LYS A 49 -20.76 10.52 -28.80
N ALA A 50 -20.23 11.53 -29.48
CA ALA A 50 -21.00 12.66 -30.00
C ALA A 50 -20.40 13.13 -31.34
N ALA A 51 -20.51 12.27 -32.35
CA ALA A 51 -20.57 12.72 -33.73
C ALA A 51 -22.03 13.09 -34.02
N GLU A 52 -22.39 14.36 -33.85
CA GLU A 52 -23.53 14.98 -34.53
C GLU A 52 -23.26 16.48 -34.69
N ARG A 53 -22.47 16.81 -35.71
CA ARG A 53 -22.48 18.15 -36.31
C ARG A 53 -22.97 17.94 -37.74
N ASP A 54 -24.27 17.68 -37.82
CA ASP A 54 -24.97 17.53 -39.07
C ASP A 54 -24.86 18.79 -39.90
N ALA A 55 -24.58 18.58 -41.17
CA ALA A 55 -24.47 19.59 -42.20
C ALA A 55 -25.86 20.15 -42.49
N VAL A 56 -26.29 21.21 -41.79
CA VAL A 56 -27.48 21.99 -42.16
C VAL A 56 -27.24 23.48 -41.91
N HIS A 57 -26.50 24.11 -42.82
CA HIS A 57 -26.82 25.46 -43.29
C HIS A 57 -26.30 25.59 -44.72
N ALA A 58 -27.18 25.27 -45.66
CA ALA A 58 -27.13 25.69 -47.05
C ALA A 58 -28.02 26.92 -47.21
#